data_AF-A0A3D0FUK7-F1
#
_entry.id   AF-A0A3D0FUK7-F1
#
_cell.length_a   1.000
_cell.length_b   1.000
_cell.length_c   1.000
_cell.angle_alpha   90.00
_cell.angle_beta   90.00
_cell.angle_gamma   90.00
#
_symmetry.space_group_name_H-M   'P 1'
#
loop_
_entity.id
_entity.type
_entity.pdbx_description
1 polymer ?
#
loop_
_entity_poly.entity_id
_entity_poly.type
_entity_poly.pdbx_seq_one_letter_code
_entity_poly.pdbx_strand_id
1 'polypeptide(L)'
;MKLIIIILTCYLLFIQNLGGIALWDPDEPRQAIMAKEMMDRKDYIHPYLNGKPYLEKPPLYPWMIIAASKIKGTVDEFSSRLPAAISATILVIITYYVGCSLAN
;
A
#
# COMPACT_ATOMS: atom_id res chain seq x y z
N MET A 1 5.56 15.13 -22.40
CA MET A 1 6.92 14.63 -22.11
C MET A 1 7.25 14.61 -20.61
N LYS A 2 7.13 15.72 -19.87
CA LYS A 2 7.45 15.79 -18.42
C LYS A 2 6.69 14.75 -17.56
N LEU A 3 5.38 14.60 -17.77
CA LEU A 3 4.57 13.62 -17.01
C LEU A 3 5.02 12.16 -17.24
N ILE A 4 5.39 11.81 -18.48
CA ILE A 4 5.86 10.46 -18.81
C ILE A 4 7.15 10.17 -18.06
N ILE A 5 8.09 11.13 -18.03
CA ILE A 5 9.34 11.00 -17.28
C ILE A 5 9.04 10.78 -15.79
N ILE A 6 8.13 11.57 -15.21
CA ILE A 6 7.73 11.42 -13.80
C ILE A 6 7.16 10.03 -13.52
N ILE A 7 6.26 9.53 -14.38
CA ILE A 7 5.65 8.20 -14.21
C ILE A 7 6.71 7.10 -14.32
N LEU A 8 7.61 7.18 -15.30
CA LEU A 8 8.69 6.21 -15.46
C LEU A 8 9.63 6.22 -14.26
N THR A 9 9.99 7.39 -13.75
CA THR A 9 10.80 7.51 -12.52
C THR A 9 10.08 6.90 -11.32
N CYS A 10 8.77 7.17 -11.13
CA CYS A 10 7.99 6.57 -10.04
C CYS A 10 7.92 5.04 -10.17
N TYR A 11 7.77 4.51 -11.38
CA TYR A 11 7.76 3.06 -11.60
C TYR A 11 9.09 2.41 -11.19
N LEU A 12 10.22 2.99 -11.62
CA LEU A 12 11.54 2.48 -11.28
C LEU A 12 11.82 2.54 -9.78
N LEU A 13 11.42 3.63 -9.12
CA LEU A 13 11.70 3.83 -7.70
C LEU A 13 10.73 3.10 -6.76
N PHE A 14 9.44 3.04 -7.10
CA PHE A 14 8.40 2.60 -6.18
C PHE A 14 7.73 1.28 -6.56
N ILE A 15 7.87 0.76 -7.79
CA ILE A 15 7.06 -0.39 -8.26
C ILE A 15 7.90 -1.58 -8.73
N GLN A 16 9.05 -1.36 -9.38
CA GLN A 16 9.80 -2.40 -10.12
C GLN A 16 10.15 -3.66 -9.32
N ASN A 17 10.46 -3.57 -8.02
CA ASN A 17 10.88 -4.70 -7.19
C ASN A 17 10.12 -4.80 -5.86
N LEU A 18 8.81 -4.55 -5.89
CA LEU A 18 8.02 -4.34 -4.68
C LEU A 18 7.96 -5.56 -3.74
N GLY A 19 7.96 -6.77 -4.30
CA GLY A 19 7.96 -8.03 -3.56
C GLY A 19 9.34 -8.70 -3.43
N GLY A 20 10.42 -8.01 -3.77
CA GLY A 20 11.75 -8.65 -3.90
C GLY A 20 12.46 -8.94 -2.57
N ILE A 21 11.99 -8.37 -1.46
CA ILE A 21 12.57 -8.55 -0.12
C ILE A 21 11.45 -8.84 0.88
N ALA A 22 11.77 -9.64 1.89
CA ALA A 22 10.85 -9.95 2.98
C ALA A 22 10.37 -8.69 3.70
N LEU A 23 9.20 -8.79 4.36
CA LEU A 23 8.75 -7.75 5.29
C LEU A 23 9.67 -7.74 6.51
N TRP A 24 10.25 -6.59 6.82
CA TRP A 24 11.34 -6.47 7.80
C TRP A 24 11.12 -5.34 8.80
N ASP A 25 10.51 -4.25 8.36
CA ASP A 25 10.09 -3.17 9.25
C ASP A 25 8.97 -3.68 10.19
N PRO A 26 8.94 -3.33 11.48
CA PRO A 26 7.91 -3.83 12.39
C PRO A 26 6.47 -3.52 11.99
N ASP A 27 6.21 -2.45 11.24
CA ASP A 27 4.86 -2.06 10.84
C ASP A 27 4.39 -2.81 9.59
N GLU A 28 5.28 -3.12 8.63
CA GLU A 28 4.91 -3.81 7.39
C GLU A 28 4.22 -5.19 7.65
N PRO A 29 4.81 -6.14 8.41
CA PRO A 29 4.16 -7.40 8.76
C PRO A 29 2.90 -7.21 9.59
N ARG A 30 2.83 -6.20 10.46
CA ARG A 30 1.62 -5.97 11.27
C ARG A 30 0.43 -5.65 10.38
N GLN A 31 0.60 -4.77 9.40
CA GLN A 31 -0.45 -4.44 8.45
C GLN A 31 -0.83 -5.64 7.58
N ALA A 32 0.16 -6.41 7.13
CA ALA A 32 -0.06 -7.63 6.34
C ALA A 32 -0.82 -8.70 7.14
N ILE A 33 -0.45 -8.95 8.40
CA ILE A 33 -1.12 -9.90 9.29
C ILE A 33 -2.55 -9.45 9.57
N MET A 34 -2.77 -8.16 9.88
CA MET A 34 -4.14 -7.64 10.07
C MET A 34 -5.00 -7.86 8.82
N ALA A 35 -4.50 -7.52 7.65
CA ALA A 35 -5.21 -7.74 6.38
C ALA A 35 -5.55 -9.22 6.17
N LYS A 36 -4.59 -10.11 6.44
CA LYS A 36 -4.77 -11.56 6.34
C LYS A 36 -5.81 -12.08 7.34
N GLU A 37 -5.73 -11.72 8.61
CA GLU A 37 -6.70 -12.14 9.63
C GLU A 37 -8.12 -11.63 9.34
N MET A 38 -8.25 -10.41 8.82
CA MET A 38 -9.54 -9.85 8.39
C MET A 38 -10.15 -10.65 7.22
N MET A 39 -9.33 -11.06 6.24
CA MET A 39 -9.77 -11.92 5.14
C MET A 39 -10.17 -13.31 5.62
N ASP A 40 -9.33 -13.94 6.44
CA ASP A 40 -9.53 -15.31 6.95
C ASP A 40 -10.80 -15.39 7.80
N ARG A 41 -11.06 -14.37 8.63
CA ARG A 41 -12.26 -14.28 9.49
C ARG A 41 -13.50 -13.76 8.77
N LYS A 42 -13.35 -13.22 7.55
CA LYS A 42 -14.39 -12.46 6.82
C LYS A 42 -14.99 -11.31 7.66
N ASP A 43 -14.20 -10.78 8.60
CA ASP A 43 -14.55 -9.67 9.48
C ASP A 43 -13.69 -8.47 9.07
N TYR A 44 -14.25 -7.63 8.22
CA TYR A 44 -13.55 -6.46 7.68
C TYR A 44 -13.71 -5.22 8.56
N ILE A 45 -14.41 -5.30 9.70
CA ILE A 45 -14.67 -4.16 10.57
C ILE A 45 -13.74 -4.20 11.78
N HIS A 46 -13.52 -5.38 12.37
CA HIS A 46 -12.72 -5.51 13.59
C HIS A 46 -11.34 -6.07 13.28
N PRO A 47 -10.30 -5.22 13.19
CA PRO A 47 -8.93 -5.67 12.97
C PRO A 47 -8.40 -6.44 14.19
N TYR A 48 -7.77 -7.57 13.91
CA TYR A 48 -7.06 -8.38 14.89
C TYR A 48 -5.60 -8.48 14.46
N LEU A 49 -4.71 -8.55 15.45
CA LEU A 49 -3.28 -8.75 15.26
C LEU A 49 -2.84 -9.92 16.12
N ASN A 50 -2.39 -11.01 15.49
CA ASN A 50 -2.02 -12.25 16.15
C ASN A 50 -3.16 -12.78 17.05
N GLY A 51 -4.39 -12.75 16.51
CA GLY A 51 -5.59 -13.24 17.19
C GLY A 51 -6.11 -12.37 18.34
N LYS A 52 -5.53 -11.18 18.57
CA LYS A 52 -6.03 -10.21 19.57
C LYS A 52 -6.66 -9.00 18.88
N PRO A 53 -7.79 -8.47 19.38
CA PRO A 53 -8.35 -7.21 18.88
C PRO A 53 -7.31 -6.09 18.91
N TYR A 54 -7.15 -5.37 17.79
CA TYR A 54 -6.18 -4.30 17.64
C TYR A 54 -6.87 -3.03 17.10
N LEU A 55 -7.50 -2.26 17.98
CA LEU A 55 -8.32 -1.09 17.63
C LEU A 55 -7.58 0.25 17.78
N GLU A 56 -6.25 0.25 17.72
CA GLU A 56 -5.45 1.48 17.84
C GLU A 56 -5.55 2.40 16.62
N LYS A 57 -5.77 1.83 15.42
CA LYS A 57 -5.81 2.55 14.15
C LYS A 57 -6.99 2.09 13.30
N PRO A 58 -7.62 2.99 12.51
CA PRO A 58 -8.68 2.59 11.58
C PRO A 58 -8.13 1.66 10.48
N PRO A 59 -8.93 0.69 9.98
CA PRO A 59 -8.48 -0.38 9.10
C PRO A 59 -8.29 0.02 7.62
N LEU A 60 -8.14 1.31 7.31
CA LEU A 60 -8.04 1.79 5.94
C LEU A 60 -6.88 1.13 5.18
N TYR A 61 -5.69 1.09 5.77
CA TYR A 61 -4.52 0.51 5.11
C TYR A 61 -4.64 -1.01 4.93
N PRO A 62 -5.05 -1.81 5.94
CA PRO A 62 -5.39 -3.22 5.73
C PRO A 62 -6.43 -3.44 4.62
N TRP A 63 -7.48 -2.61 4.50
CA TRP A 63 -8.42 -2.72 3.38
C TRP A 63 -7.77 -2.52 2.01
N MET A 64 -6.82 -1.59 1.90
CA MET A 64 -6.06 -1.40 0.67
C MET A 64 -5.18 -2.62 0.36
N ILE A 65 -4.56 -3.25 1.37
CA ILE A 65 -3.82 -4.51 1.21
C ILE A 65 -4.76 -5.63 0.73
N ILE A 66 -5.95 -5.76 1.31
CA ILE A 66 -6.98 -6.74 0.90
C ILE A 66 -7.42 -6.49 -0.54
N ALA A 67 -7.52 -5.23 -0.98
CA ALA A 67 -7.83 -4.91 -2.36
C ALA A 67 -6.67 -5.30 -3.30
N ALA A 68 -5.43 -5.00 -2.91
CA ALA A 68 -4.22 -5.34 -3.67
C ALA A 68 -3.98 -6.86 -3.76
N SER A 69 -4.28 -7.60 -2.69
CA SER A 69 -4.10 -9.06 -2.62
C SER A 69 -4.94 -9.79 -3.66
N LYS A 70 -6.06 -9.21 -4.13
CA LYS A 70 -6.89 -9.78 -5.21
C LYS A 70 -6.13 -9.97 -6.53
N ILE A 71 -5.01 -9.26 -6.76
CA ILE A 71 -4.19 -9.41 -7.97
C ILE A 71 -3.51 -10.79 -8.02
N LYS A 72 -3.00 -11.26 -6.88
CA LYS A 72 -2.29 -12.55 -6.75
C LYS A 72 -3.04 -13.59 -5.92
N GLY A 73 -4.22 -13.25 -5.41
CA GLY A 73 -5.02 -14.07 -4.51
C GLY A 73 -4.42 -14.29 -3.11
N THR A 74 -3.34 -13.59 -2.75
CA THR A 74 -2.59 -13.81 -1.51
C THR A 74 -2.13 -12.47 -0.92
N VAL A 75 -2.04 -12.41 0.41
CA VAL A 75 -1.34 -11.31 1.11
C VAL A 75 0.13 -11.70 1.19
N ASP A 76 0.96 -10.99 0.44
CA ASP A 76 2.39 -11.16 0.23
C ASP A 76 3.10 -9.80 0.32
N GLU A 77 4.42 -9.80 0.14
CA GLU A 77 5.25 -8.59 0.17
C GLU A 77 4.78 -7.55 -0.86
N PHE A 78 4.41 -8.02 -2.05
CA PHE A 78 3.94 -7.19 -3.14
C PHE A 78 2.63 -6.48 -2.78
N SER A 79 1.60 -7.24 -2.38
CA SER A 79 0.28 -6.69 -2.04
C SER A 79 0.31 -5.81 -0.80
N SER A 80 1.22 -6.09 0.14
CA SER A 80 1.40 -5.28 1.37
C SER A 80 1.98 -3.89 1.08
N ARG A 81 2.79 -3.76 0.02
CA ARG A 81 3.48 -2.51 -0.36
C ARG A 81 2.86 -1.78 -1.54
N LEU A 82 2.06 -2.47 -2.37
CA LEU A 82 1.38 -1.89 -3.53
C LEU A 82 0.53 -0.65 -3.19
N PRO A 83 -0.26 -0.63 -2.09
CA PRO A 83 -0.98 0.56 -1.65
C PRO A 83 -0.07 1.78 -1.49
N ALA A 84 1.04 1.64 -0.75
CA ALA A 84 1.97 2.72 -0.50
C ALA A 84 2.66 3.22 -1.79
N ALA A 85 3.07 2.30 -2.67
CA ALA A 85 3.69 2.65 -3.95
C ALA A 85 2.75 3.47 -4.86
N ILE A 86 1.47 3.08 -4.92
CA ILE A 86 0.45 3.82 -5.67
C ILE A 86 0.21 5.19 -5.03
N SER A 87 0.04 5.26 -3.71
CA SER A 87 -0.16 6.53 -2.99
C SER A 87 1.01 7.50 -3.17
N ALA A 88 2.26 7.03 -3.12
CA ALA A 88 3.44 7.84 -3.38
C ALA A 88 3.47 8.38 -4.82
N THR A 89 3.15 7.52 -5.80
CA THR A 89 3.07 7.92 -7.22
C THR A 89 2.00 9.00 -7.44
N ILE A 90 0.81 8.81 -6.86
CA ILE A 90 -0.28 9.79 -6.91
C ILE A 90 0.15 11.11 -6.27
N LEU A 91 0.83 11.07 -5.11
CA LEU A 91 1.31 12.26 -4.41
C LEU A 91 2.29 13.07 -5.26
N VAL A 92 3.24 12.41 -5.94
CA VAL A 92 4.18 13.08 -6.84
C VAL A 92 3.44 13.77 -7.99
N ILE A 93 2.46 13.09 -8.58
CA ILE A 93 1.64 13.65 -9.67
C ILE A 93 0.85 14.88 -9.19
N ILE A 94 0.18 14.79 -8.04
CA ILE A 94 -0.56 15.90 -7.44
C ILE A 94 0.38 17.08 -7.18
N THR A 95 1.55 16.83 -6.58
CA THR A 95 2.54 17.86 -6.27
C THR A 95 3.02 18.57 -7.53
N TYR A 96 3.28 17.82 -8.61
CA TYR A 96 3.63 18.41 -9.91
C TYR A 96 2.53 19.34 -10.43
N TYR A 97 1.27 18.91 -10.40
CA TYR A 97 0.15 19.74 -10.86
C TYR A 97 -0.08 20.97 -10.00
N VAL A 98 0.02 20.86 -8.68
CA VAL A 98 -0.06 22.01 -7.76
C VAL A 98 1.07 23.00 -8.07
N GLY A 99 2.30 22.53 -8.26
CA GLY A 99 3.43 23.38 -8.64
C GLY A 99 3.20 24.12 -9.96
N CYS A 100 2.66 23.44 -10.98
CA CYS A 100 2.28 24.08 -12.24
C CYS A 100 1.16 25.11 -12.08
N SER A 101 0.18 24.84 -11.21
CA SER A 101 -0.94 25.76 -10.96
C SER A 101 -0.52 27.04 -10.25
N LEU A 102 0.55 26.99 -9.44
CA LEU A 102 1.08 28.16 -8.72
C LEU A 102 2.07 28.98 -9.57
N ALA A 103 2.65 28.38 -10.60
CA ALA A 103 3.60 29.03 -11.50
C ALA A 103 2.93 29.78 -12.66
N ASN A 104 1.64 29.53 -12.88
CA ASN A 104 0.78 30.27 -13.80
C ASN A 104 0.04 31.39 -13.06
#